data_AF-A0A0M5IRW7-F1
#
_entry.id   AF-A0A0M5IRW7-F1
#
_cell.length_a   1.000
_cell.length_b   1.000
_cell.length_c   1.000
_cell.angle_alpha   90.00
_cell.angle_beta   90.00
_cell.angle_gamma   90.00
#
_symmetry.space_group_name_H-M   'P 1'
#
loop_
_entity.id
_entity.type
_entity.pdbx_description
1 polymer ?
#
loop_
_entity_poly.entity_id
_entity_poly.type
_entity_poly.pdbx_seq_one_letter_code
_entity_poly.pdbx_strand_id
1 'polypeptide(L)'
;MTYYTDSIRKYAADDRYAGTLPDADGTGEVGLGAEEAGRRLAVRFALRLADGAVAAIRFQVFGCGFTIAACAAAAELAEGRLLEEAAAITAQRIEAQLQGLPEERSYCAELAVAALQAALESARGGSAVQSGRLGAGEEDHHPLITPEDPVYRALMESPAPRGVASEDRRLFASLLAVAAREAANPADALGLSSDDLAELRAVYFPAAPPSSPSTKRTAEPPPAINDEVRKLLLTHVPKDQKGTPVPSSQWLAQCLAARAARPGHLWIAMGLFERPQLTAAIARHLPSLAAANDKGMRWKRYLFREICNRSGGLSCQSPTCGACSDYALCFAPEE
;
A
#
# COMPACT_ATOMS: atom_id res chain seq x y z
N MET A 1 5.70 21.96 -7.73
CA MET A 1 4.41 21.92 -8.44
C MET A 1 3.40 21.22 -7.55
N THR A 2 2.26 21.86 -7.32
CA THR A 2 1.23 21.46 -6.35
C THR A 2 0.46 20.23 -6.82
N TYR A 3 0.35 19.19 -5.97
CA TYR A 3 -0.33 17.92 -6.27
C TYR A 3 -1.79 18.03 -6.67
N TYR A 4 -2.44 19.11 -6.26
CA TYR A 4 -3.74 19.46 -6.76
C TYR A 4 -3.55 20.25 -8.05
N THR A 5 -3.98 19.67 -9.16
CA THR A 5 -4.29 20.47 -10.34
C THR A 5 -5.37 21.49 -9.94
N ASP A 6 -5.45 22.59 -10.68
CA ASP A 6 -6.51 23.58 -10.44
C ASP A 6 -7.90 22.95 -10.61
N SER A 7 -8.00 21.92 -11.46
CA SER A 7 -9.21 21.09 -11.57
C SER A 7 -9.52 20.35 -10.26
N ILE A 8 -8.56 19.60 -9.69
CA ILE A 8 -8.80 18.87 -8.43
C ILE A 8 -9.11 19.83 -7.28
N ARG A 9 -8.43 20.97 -7.17
CA ARG A 9 -8.76 22.02 -6.19
C ARG A 9 -10.19 22.53 -6.36
N LYS A 10 -10.56 22.85 -7.60
CA LYS A 10 -11.91 23.31 -7.93
C LYS A 10 -12.94 22.29 -7.48
N TYR A 11 -12.83 21.03 -7.92
CA TYR A 11 -13.78 19.98 -7.57
C TYR A 11 -13.79 19.63 -6.07
N ALA A 12 -12.62 19.63 -5.40
CA ALA A 12 -12.55 19.36 -3.97
C ALA A 12 -13.18 20.47 -3.11
N ALA A 13 -13.16 21.72 -3.59
CA ALA A 13 -13.79 22.86 -2.94
C ALA A 13 -15.25 23.07 -3.38
N ASP A 14 -15.72 22.31 -4.36
CA ASP A 14 -17.07 22.42 -4.91
C ASP A 14 -18.06 21.62 -4.06
N ASP A 15 -18.90 22.34 -3.31
CA ASP A 15 -19.90 21.77 -2.42
C ASP A 15 -21.27 21.58 -3.09
N ARG A 16 -21.41 21.89 -4.40
CA ARG A 16 -22.68 21.79 -5.13
C ARG A 16 -23.36 20.44 -4.99
N TYR A 17 -22.58 19.36 -4.91
CA TYR A 17 -23.05 17.98 -4.80
C TYR A 17 -22.82 17.35 -3.42
N ALA A 18 -22.18 18.05 -2.49
CA ALA A 18 -21.96 17.52 -1.15
C ALA A 18 -23.28 17.51 -0.35
N GLY A 19 -23.44 16.49 0.51
CA GLY A 19 -24.51 16.43 1.51
C GLY A 19 -25.43 15.22 1.39
N THR A 20 -26.55 15.28 2.11
CA THR A 20 -27.63 14.28 2.06
C THR A 20 -28.63 14.60 0.97
N LEU A 21 -29.25 13.57 0.37
CA LEU A 21 -30.49 13.72 -0.40
C LEU A 21 -31.59 12.87 0.26
N PRO A 22 -32.56 13.47 0.97
CA PRO A 22 -33.72 12.74 1.48
C PRO A 22 -34.59 12.25 0.32
N ASP A 23 -35.36 11.19 0.54
CA ASP A 23 -36.27 10.62 -0.47
C ASP A 23 -35.56 10.36 -1.81
N ALA A 24 -34.40 9.73 -1.72
CA ALA A 24 -33.62 9.32 -2.88
C ALA A 24 -34.21 8.06 -3.49
N ASP A 25 -34.32 8.04 -4.82
CA ASP A 25 -34.77 6.87 -5.58
C ASP A 25 -33.70 5.79 -5.61
N GLY A 26 -32.42 6.13 -5.41
CA GLY A 26 -31.33 5.16 -5.27
C GLY A 26 -30.23 5.63 -4.33
N THR A 27 -29.67 4.71 -3.55
CA THR A 27 -28.53 4.97 -2.65
C THR A 27 -27.49 3.86 -2.79
N GLY A 28 -26.23 4.25 -2.99
CA GLY A 28 -25.09 3.36 -3.14
C GLY A 28 -23.97 3.72 -2.19
N GLU A 29 -23.33 2.73 -1.58
CA GLU A 29 -22.35 2.91 -0.52
C GLU A 29 -21.13 2.02 -0.70
N VAL A 30 -19.96 2.53 -0.35
CA VAL A 30 -18.73 1.76 -0.23
C VAL A 30 -18.03 2.17 1.07
N GLY A 31 -17.51 1.20 1.84
CA GLY A 31 -16.77 1.44 3.08
C GLY A 31 -17.62 1.90 4.29
N LEU A 32 -18.95 1.87 4.18
CA LEU A 32 -19.89 2.21 5.26
C LEU A 32 -20.48 0.98 5.99
N GLY A 33 -20.03 -0.23 5.66
CA GLY A 33 -20.41 -1.45 6.36
C GLY A 33 -20.00 -1.40 7.84
N ALA A 34 -20.71 -2.14 8.70
CA ALA A 34 -20.52 -2.12 10.15
C ALA A 34 -19.08 -2.43 10.61
N GLU A 35 -18.33 -3.23 9.84
CA GLU A 35 -16.94 -3.57 10.14
C GLU A 35 -15.91 -2.55 9.60
N GLU A 36 -16.32 -1.67 8.67
CA GLU A 36 -15.43 -0.79 7.89
C GLU A 36 -15.61 0.69 8.25
N ALA A 37 -16.79 1.07 8.73
CA ALA A 37 -17.14 2.43 9.09
C ALA A 37 -16.13 3.05 10.08
N GLY A 38 -15.56 4.19 9.70
CA GLY A 38 -14.58 4.92 10.51
C GLY A 38 -13.15 4.33 10.51
N ARG A 39 -12.92 3.22 9.81
CA ARG A 39 -11.60 2.59 9.67
C ARG A 39 -11.01 2.77 8.26
N ARG A 40 -11.86 2.95 7.24
CA ARG A 40 -11.50 3.07 5.83
C ARG A 40 -12.14 4.27 5.16
N LEU A 41 -11.72 4.54 3.93
CA LEU A 41 -12.38 5.50 3.06
C LEU A 41 -13.81 5.06 2.81
N ALA A 42 -14.73 6.02 2.80
CA ALA A 42 -16.14 5.73 2.60
C ALA A 42 -16.77 6.74 1.67
N VAL A 43 -17.63 6.28 0.76
CA VAL A 43 -18.41 7.11 -0.16
C VAL A 43 -19.85 6.61 -0.17
N ARG A 44 -20.78 7.55 -0.11
CA ARG A 44 -22.21 7.31 -0.36
C ARG A 44 -22.67 8.25 -1.47
N PHE A 45 -23.36 7.71 -2.47
CA PHE A 45 -24.15 8.49 -3.42
C PHE A 45 -25.64 8.28 -3.17
N ALA A 46 -26.41 9.35 -3.30
CA ALA A 46 -27.87 9.34 -3.27
C ALA A 46 -28.41 10.08 -4.50
N LEU A 47 -29.35 9.47 -5.21
CA LEU A 47 -29.87 9.91 -6.51
C LEU A 47 -31.37 10.12 -6.45
N ARG A 48 -31.88 11.12 -7.16
CA ARG A 48 -33.30 11.26 -7.50
C ARG A 48 -33.47 11.26 -9.01
N LEU A 49 -34.52 10.59 -9.48
CA LEU A 49 -34.83 10.46 -10.89
C LEU A 49 -36.01 11.35 -11.27
N ALA A 50 -35.97 11.87 -12.50
CA ALA A 50 -37.12 12.45 -13.19
C ALA A 50 -37.06 12.00 -14.65
N ASP A 51 -38.17 11.45 -15.16
CA ASP A 51 -38.27 10.99 -16.56
C ASP A 51 -37.14 10.04 -16.99
N GLY A 52 -36.65 9.20 -16.08
CA GLY A 52 -35.55 8.26 -16.32
C GLY A 52 -34.15 8.86 -16.29
N ALA A 53 -34.01 10.16 -16.03
CA ALA A 53 -32.74 10.87 -15.87
C ALA A 53 -32.42 11.17 -14.40
N VAL A 54 -31.13 11.28 -14.07
CA VAL A 54 -30.65 11.69 -12.74
C VAL A 54 -30.93 13.18 -12.55
N ALA A 55 -32.06 13.50 -11.91
CA ALA A 55 -32.50 14.87 -11.68
C ALA A 55 -31.73 15.57 -10.54
N ALA A 56 -31.29 14.79 -9.55
CA ALA A 56 -30.42 15.28 -8.49
C ALA A 56 -29.50 14.15 -8.00
N ILE A 57 -28.28 14.53 -7.60
CA ILE A 57 -27.28 13.62 -7.04
C ILE A 57 -26.58 14.31 -5.88
N ARG A 58 -26.37 13.59 -4.77
CA ARG A 58 -25.60 14.04 -3.62
C ARG A 58 -24.61 12.99 -3.18
N PHE A 59 -23.46 13.42 -2.66
CA PHE A 59 -22.47 12.53 -2.07
C PHE A 59 -22.10 12.89 -0.64
N GLN A 60 -21.76 11.85 0.11
CA GLN A 60 -21.08 11.94 1.40
C GLN A 60 -19.78 11.17 1.30
N VAL A 61 -18.70 11.71 1.86
CA VAL A 61 -17.39 11.08 1.76
C VAL A 61 -16.61 11.24 3.06
N PHE A 62 -16.01 10.14 3.49
CA PHE A 62 -14.94 10.14 4.47
C PHE A 62 -13.65 9.78 3.72
N GLY A 63 -12.91 10.80 3.30
CA GLY A 63 -11.73 10.61 2.46
C GLY A 63 -10.93 11.87 2.23
N CYS A 64 -9.87 11.75 1.42
CA CYS A 64 -8.98 12.87 1.10
C CYS A 64 -9.56 13.75 -0.02
N GLY A 65 -8.98 14.94 -0.25
CA GLY A 65 -9.47 15.86 -1.27
C GLY A 65 -9.51 15.30 -2.70
N PHE A 66 -8.68 14.31 -3.05
CA PHE A 66 -8.81 13.58 -4.32
C PHE A 66 -10.09 12.75 -4.40
N THR A 67 -10.50 12.13 -3.29
CA THR A 67 -11.75 11.38 -3.18
C THR A 67 -12.95 12.32 -3.26
N ILE A 68 -12.87 13.48 -2.61
CA ILE A 68 -13.90 14.54 -2.72
C ILE A 68 -14.02 15.00 -4.18
N ALA A 69 -12.89 15.32 -4.83
CA ALA A 69 -12.88 15.77 -6.21
C ALA A 69 -13.43 14.71 -7.19
N ALA A 70 -13.05 13.44 -7.00
CA ALA A 70 -13.57 12.32 -7.79
C ALA A 70 -15.09 12.16 -7.63
N CYS A 71 -15.61 12.27 -6.40
CA CYS A 71 -17.05 12.21 -6.15
C CYS A 71 -17.80 13.39 -6.79
N ALA A 72 -17.26 14.60 -6.68
CA ALA A 72 -17.85 15.79 -7.29
C ALA A 72 -17.86 15.69 -8.84
N ALA A 73 -16.77 15.23 -9.45
CA ALA A 73 -16.69 15.01 -10.89
C ALA A 73 -17.64 13.89 -11.36
N ALA A 74 -17.77 12.79 -10.61
CA ALA A 74 -18.73 11.74 -10.89
C ALA A 74 -20.17 12.28 -10.82
N ALA A 75 -20.48 13.11 -9.82
CA ALA A 75 -21.78 13.73 -9.66
C ALA A 75 -22.12 14.65 -10.84
N GLU A 76 -21.20 15.53 -11.22
CA GLU A 76 -21.35 16.43 -12.36
C GLU A 76 -21.53 15.67 -13.69
N LEU A 77 -20.81 14.56 -13.88
CA LEU A 77 -20.94 13.72 -15.08
C LEU A 77 -22.30 13.01 -15.15
N ALA A 78 -22.89 12.66 -14.01
CA ALA A 78 -24.13 11.90 -13.92
C ALA A 78 -25.39 12.77 -13.94
N GLU A 79 -25.35 13.98 -13.39
CA GLU A 79 -26.52 14.87 -13.34
C GLU A 79 -27.08 15.18 -14.74
N GLY A 80 -28.41 15.05 -14.89
CA GLY A 80 -29.13 15.25 -16.14
C GLY A 80 -29.01 14.11 -17.15
N ARG A 81 -28.24 13.04 -16.86
CA ARG A 81 -28.08 11.88 -17.75
C ARG A 81 -29.15 10.83 -17.50
N LEU A 82 -29.53 10.11 -18.56
CA LEU A 82 -30.34 8.91 -18.41
C LEU A 82 -29.59 7.85 -17.60
N LEU A 83 -30.31 6.99 -16.88
CA LEU A 83 -29.71 5.92 -16.07
C LEU A 83 -28.71 5.05 -16.83
N GLU A 84 -28.94 4.79 -18.12
CA GLU A 84 -28.04 4.00 -18.96
C GLU A 84 -26.75 4.76 -19.31
N GLU A 85 -26.86 6.07 -19.58
CA GLU A 85 -25.72 6.93 -19.85
C GLU A 85 -24.87 7.14 -18.59
N ALA A 86 -25.51 7.33 -17.45
CA ALA A 86 -24.85 7.44 -16.16
C ALA A 86 -24.12 6.14 -15.78
N ALA A 87 -24.70 4.97 -16.11
CA ALA A 87 -24.07 3.67 -15.89
C ALA A 87 -22.82 3.47 -16.76
N ALA A 88 -22.64 4.23 -17.85
CA ALA A 88 -21.44 4.19 -18.68
C ALA A 88 -20.29 5.06 -18.15
N ILE A 89 -20.45 5.72 -17.00
CA ILE A 89 -19.38 6.51 -16.36
C ILE A 89 -18.33 5.56 -15.77
N THR A 90 -17.08 5.74 -16.19
CA THR A 90 -15.93 4.94 -15.76
C THR A 90 -14.92 5.78 -14.97
N ALA A 91 -13.98 5.11 -14.29
CA ALA A 91 -12.93 5.77 -13.52
C ALA A 91 -12.06 6.64 -14.43
N GLN A 92 -11.73 6.15 -15.63
CA GLN A 92 -10.97 6.87 -16.65
C GLN A 92 -11.69 8.15 -17.10
N ARG A 93 -13.04 8.14 -17.14
CA ARG A 93 -13.81 9.33 -17.51
C ARG A 93 -13.81 10.37 -16.40
N ILE A 94 -13.88 9.95 -15.14
CA ILE A 94 -13.72 10.84 -13.98
C ILE A 94 -12.31 11.42 -13.96
N GLU A 95 -11.28 10.59 -14.15
CA GLU A 95 -9.88 11.03 -14.24
C GLU A 95 -9.69 12.05 -15.36
N ALA A 96 -10.26 11.81 -16.55
CA ALA A 96 -10.21 12.76 -17.64
C ALA A 96 -10.87 14.10 -17.27
N GLN A 97 -12.01 14.09 -16.57
CA GLN A 97 -12.70 15.29 -16.07
C GLN A 97 -11.84 16.07 -15.05
N LEU A 98 -11.08 15.36 -14.23
CA LEU A 98 -10.13 15.93 -13.26
C LEU A 98 -8.80 16.36 -13.88
N GLN A 99 -8.62 16.16 -15.20
CA GLN A 99 -7.35 16.37 -15.92
C GLN A 99 -6.22 15.48 -15.37
N GLY A 100 -6.57 14.25 -15.04
CA GLY A 100 -5.70 13.25 -14.43
C GLY A 100 -5.81 13.24 -12.91
N LEU A 101 -5.70 12.03 -12.36
CA LEU A 101 -5.35 11.83 -10.95
C LEU A 101 -3.91 11.33 -10.89
N PRO A 102 -3.16 11.61 -9.81
CA PRO A 102 -1.93 10.88 -9.54
C PRO A 102 -2.23 9.37 -9.55
N GLU A 103 -1.33 8.55 -10.10
CA GLU A 103 -1.52 7.10 -10.25
C GLU A 103 -1.84 6.44 -8.90
N GLU A 104 -1.24 6.93 -7.81
CA GLU A 104 -1.50 6.47 -6.45
C GLU A 104 -2.92 6.74 -5.93
N ARG A 105 -3.65 7.60 -6.63
CA ARG A 105 -4.98 8.07 -6.27
C ARG A 105 -6.02 7.69 -7.32
N SER A 106 -5.67 6.90 -8.33
CA SER A 106 -6.61 6.33 -9.31
C SER A 106 -7.77 5.61 -8.62
N TYR A 107 -7.47 4.91 -7.51
CA TYR A 107 -8.47 4.24 -6.66
C TYR A 107 -9.57 5.19 -6.16
N CYS A 108 -9.33 6.52 -6.08
CA CYS A 108 -10.36 7.49 -5.69
C CYS A 108 -11.47 7.59 -6.75
N ALA A 109 -11.11 7.50 -8.03
CA ALA A 109 -12.08 7.45 -9.12
C ALA A 109 -12.80 6.10 -9.14
N GLU A 110 -12.09 4.99 -8.90
CA GLU A 110 -12.70 3.66 -8.80
C GLU A 110 -13.71 3.56 -7.65
N LEU A 111 -13.36 4.10 -6.47
CA LEU A 111 -14.25 4.18 -5.31
C LEU A 111 -15.50 5.01 -5.61
N ALA A 112 -15.34 6.15 -6.29
CA ALA A 112 -16.47 6.98 -6.70
C ALA A 112 -17.38 6.26 -7.72
N VAL A 113 -16.81 5.56 -8.71
CA VAL A 113 -17.58 4.74 -9.65
C VAL A 113 -18.32 3.62 -8.94
N ALA A 114 -17.66 2.87 -8.07
CA ALA A 114 -18.28 1.75 -7.37
C ALA A 114 -19.50 2.20 -6.55
N ALA A 115 -19.40 3.33 -5.84
CA ALA A 115 -20.53 3.90 -5.11
C ALA A 115 -21.62 4.44 -6.04
N LEU A 116 -21.26 5.09 -7.15
CA LEU A 116 -22.22 5.61 -8.13
C LEU A 116 -22.99 4.47 -8.82
N GLN A 117 -22.30 3.40 -9.25
CA GLN A 117 -22.92 2.24 -9.88
C GLN A 117 -23.89 1.55 -8.92
N ALA A 118 -23.50 1.36 -7.66
CA ALA A 118 -24.39 0.83 -6.63
C ALA A 118 -25.64 1.71 -6.45
N ALA A 119 -25.51 3.04 -6.52
CA ALA A 119 -26.64 3.96 -6.42
C ALA A 119 -27.57 3.87 -7.64
N LEU A 120 -27.02 3.72 -8.85
CA LEU A 120 -27.79 3.53 -10.07
C LEU A 120 -28.53 2.18 -10.08
N GLU A 121 -27.89 1.12 -9.62
CA GLU A 121 -28.53 -0.20 -9.43
C GLU A 121 -29.64 -0.14 -8.39
N SER A 122 -29.40 0.53 -7.25
CA SER A 122 -30.41 0.83 -6.24
C SER A 122 -31.64 1.52 -6.83
N ALA A 123 -31.42 2.53 -7.70
CA ALA A 123 -32.49 3.25 -8.37
C ALA A 123 -33.31 2.38 -9.35
N ARG A 124 -32.68 1.39 -9.99
CA ARG A 124 -33.36 0.40 -10.84
C ARG A 124 -34.12 -0.66 -10.02
N GLY A 125 -33.63 -0.99 -8.83
CA GLY A 125 -34.06 -2.11 -8.01
C GLY A 125 -35.06 -1.80 -6.88
N GLY A 126 -35.59 -0.57 -6.81
CA GLY A 126 -36.60 -0.20 -5.81
C GLY A 126 -36.04 0.48 -4.55
N SER A 127 -34.96 1.26 -4.70
CA SER A 127 -34.47 2.24 -3.70
C SER A 127 -33.85 1.66 -2.43
N ALA A 128 -33.65 0.34 -2.34
CA ALA A 128 -32.89 -0.26 -1.26
C ALA A 128 -31.41 0.13 -1.36
N VAL A 129 -30.79 0.52 -0.25
CA VAL A 129 -29.35 0.85 -0.19
C VAL A 129 -28.53 -0.33 -0.71
N GLN A 130 -27.64 -0.08 -1.67
CA GLN A 130 -26.75 -1.09 -2.23
C GLN A 130 -25.31 -0.83 -1.80
N SER A 131 -24.58 -1.91 -1.49
CA SER A 131 -23.15 -1.84 -1.21
C SER A 131 -22.36 -2.14 -2.48
N GLY A 132 -21.62 -1.16 -2.98
CA GLY A 132 -20.64 -1.35 -4.04
C GLY A 132 -19.41 -2.09 -3.53
N ARG A 133 -18.69 -2.74 -4.44
CA ARG A 133 -17.39 -3.35 -4.17
C ARG A 133 -16.36 -2.66 -5.05
N LEU A 134 -15.21 -2.28 -4.50
CA LEU A 134 -14.05 -1.96 -5.33
C LEU A 134 -13.57 -3.26 -6.00
N GLY A 135 -13.37 -3.23 -7.31
CA GLY A 135 -12.66 -4.30 -7.99
C GLY A 135 -11.16 -4.13 -7.78
N ALA A 136 -10.50 -5.10 -7.12
CA ALA A 136 -9.05 -5.36 -7.02
C ALA A 136 -8.05 -4.22 -6.71
N GLY A 137 -8.42 -2.93 -6.78
CA GLY A 137 -7.56 -1.78 -6.50
C GLY A 137 -7.37 -1.47 -5.01
N GLU A 138 -8.07 -2.19 -4.13
CA GLU A 138 -7.83 -2.21 -2.67
C GLU A 138 -6.78 -3.25 -2.23
N GLU A 139 -6.26 -4.10 -3.14
CA GLU A 139 -5.44 -5.26 -2.75
C GLU A 139 -4.08 -4.91 -2.09
N ASP A 140 -3.61 -3.67 -2.19
CA ASP A 140 -2.27 -3.27 -1.74
C ASP A 140 -2.11 -3.06 -0.21
N HIS A 141 -3.06 -3.56 0.59
CA HIS A 141 -2.97 -3.58 2.06
C HIS A 141 -3.12 -4.97 2.68
N HIS A 142 -3.20 -6.03 1.87
CA HIS A 142 -3.24 -7.39 2.40
C HIS A 142 -1.82 -7.97 2.55
N PRO A 143 -1.55 -8.69 3.65
CA PRO A 143 -0.29 -9.42 3.79
C PRO A 143 -0.07 -10.40 2.63
N LEU A 144 1.15 -10.46 2.07
CA LEU A 144 1.49 -11.42 1.00
C LEU A 144 1.37 -12.89 1.43
N ILE A 145 1.42 -13.11 2.74
CA ILE A 145 1.33 -14.41 3.39
C ILE A 145 0.41 -14.27 4.60
N THR A 146 -0.24 -15.36 5.00
CA THR A 146 -1.03 -15.44 6.22
C THR A 146 -0.35 -16.40 7.21
N PRO A 147 -0.81 -16.50 8.47
CA PRO A 147 -0.32 -17.52 9.40
C PRO A 147 -0.44 -18.96 8.89
N GLU A 148 -1.30 -19.20 7.91
CA GLU A 148 -1.54 -20.50 7.27
C GLU A 148 -0.57 -20.78 6.10
N ASP A 149 0.29 -19.84 5.69
CA ASP A 149 1.28 -20.08 4.65
C ASP A 149 2.16 -21.28 5.03
N PRO A 150 2.33 -22.30 4.17
CA PRO A 150 2.94 -23.56 4.54
C PRO A 150 4.40 -23.41 4.98
N VAL A 151 5.14 -22.46 4.39
CA VAL A 151 6.54 -22.21 4.77
C VAL A 151 6.59 -21.46 6.09
N TYR A 152 5.77 -20.41 6.24
CA TYR A 152 5.67 -19.67 7.50
C TYR A 152 5.30 -20.59 8.66
N ARG A 153 4.27 -21.41 8.48
CA ARG A 153 3.77 -22.36 9.46
C ARG A 153 4.83 -23.39 9.84
N ALA A 154 5.48 -24.03 8.87
CA ALA A 154 6.53 -25.01 9.15
C ALA A 154 7.71 -24.41 9.94
N LEU A 155 8.10 -23.17 9.64
CA LEU A 155 9.13 -22.46 10.38
C LEU A 155 8.68 -22.13 11.81
N MET A 156 7.45 -21.63 11.97
CA MET A 156 6.93 -21.21 13.27
C MET A 156 6.58 -22.39 14.20
N GLU A 157 6.14 -23.53 13.65
CA GLU A 157 5.88 -24.77 14.39
C GLU A 157 7.17 -25.51 14.80
N SER A 158 8.31 -25.20 14.17
CA SER A 158 9.60 -25.77 14.58
C SER A 158 9.98 -25.35 16.01
N PRO A 159 10.70 -26.18 16.79
CA PRO A 159 11.16 -25.81 18.12
C PRO A 159 11.92 -24.47 18.16
N ALA A 160 11.60 -23.63 19.17
CA ALA A 160 12.25 -22.34 19.38
C ALA A 160 13.64 -22.48 20.02
N PRO A 161 14.71 -21.94 19.41
CA PRO A 161 16.02 -21.86 20.06
C PRO A 161 15.97 -21.05 21.35
N ARG A 162 16.80 -21.42 22.32
CA ARG A 162 16.93 -20.68 23.57
C ARG A 162 17.52 -19.30 23.31
N GLY A 163 16.98 -18.27 23.97
CA GLY A 163 17.47 -16.90 23.88
C GLY A 163 17.03 -16.11 22.64
N VAL A 164 16.22 -16.70 21.76
CA VAL A 164 15.68 -16.03 20.57
C VAL A 164 14.28 -15.49 20.86
N ALA A 165 14.05 -14.21 20.57
CA ALA A 165 12.75 -13.57 20.74
C ALA A 165 11.71 -14.11 19.75
N SER A 166 10.47 -14.27 20.21
CA SER A 166 9.38 -14.79 19.38
C SER A 166 9.06 -13.86 18.20
N GLU A 167 9.24 -12.56 18.41
CA GLU A 167 9.05 -11.48 17.45
C GLU A 167 10.04 -11.59 16.28
N ASP A 168 11.29 -11.92 16.59
CA ASP A 168 12.35 -12.04 15.58
C ASP A 168 12.18 -13.32 14.77
N ARG A 169 11.75 -14.41 15.41
CA ARG A 169 11.30 -15.61 14.69
C ARG A 169 10.16 -15.28 13.73
N ARG A 170 9.12 -14.56 14.17
CA ARG A 170 8.01 -14.17 13.27
C ARG A 170 8.51 -13.31 12.09
N LEU A 171 9.36 -12.32 12.36
CA LEU A 171 9.95 -11.45 11.34
C LEU A 171 10.70 -12.24 10.26
N PHE A 172 11.64 -13.10 10.67
CA PHE A 172 12.46 -13.85 9.72
C PHE A 172 11.68 -15.00 9.06
N ALA A 173 10.68 -15.58 9.74
CA ALA A 173 9.78 -16.54 9.10
C ALA A 173 8.97 -15.89 7.97
N SER A 174 8.46 -14.67 8.19
CA SER A 174 7.74 -13.91 7.17
C SER A 174 8.60 -13.64 5.93
N LEU A 175 9.84 -13.18 6.14
CA LEU A 175 10.80 -12.93 5.05
C LEU A 175 11.13 -14.19 4.26
N LEU A 176 11.38 -15.31 4.94
CA LEU A 176 11.67 -16.60 4.31
C LEU A 176 10.47 -17.14 3.54
N ALA A 177 9.25 -17.00 4.07
CA ALA A 177 8.03 -17.45 3.42
C ALA A 177 7.73 -16.66 2.14
N VAL A 178 7.85 -15.32 2.17
CA VAL A 178 7.71 -14.51 0.95
C VAL A 178 8.78 -14.87 -0.08
N ALA A 179 10.04 -15.00 0.34
CA ALA A 179 11.12 -15.40 -0.56
C ALA A 179 10.91 -16.78 -1.19
N ALA A 180 10.27 -17.72 -0.48
CA ALA A 180 9.99 -19.05 -0.99
C ALA A 180 8.89 -19.09 -2.07
N ARG A 181 8.05 -18.05 -2.14
CA ARG A 181 7.01 -17.88 -3.17
C ARG A 181 7.54 -17.28 -4.47
N GLU A 182 8.74 -16.72 -4.42
CA GLU A 182 9.37 -16.09 -5.57
C GLU A 182 10.09 -17.12 -6.44
N ALA A 183 10.20 -16.82 -7.73
CA ALA A 183 10.90 -17.68 -8.68
C ALA A 183 12.43 -17.64 -8.49
N ALA A 184 12.94 -16.51 -7.98
CA ALA A 184 14.35 -16.32 -7.65
C ALA A 184 14.77 -17.18 -6.46
N ASN A 185 16.08 -17.41 -6.32
CA ASN A 185 16.61 -18.08 -5.15
C ASN A 185 16.37 -17.24 -3.88
N PRO A 186 15.98 -17.84 -2.72
CA PRO A 186 15.64 -17.08 -1.53
C PRO A 186 16.74 -16.14 -1.00
N ALA A 187 18.02 -16.47 -1.20
CA ALA A 187 19.12 -15.60 -0.80
C ALA A 187 19.10 -14.31 -1.65
N ASP A 188 19.00 -14.45 -2.97
CA ASP A 188 18.94 -13.31 -3.90
C ASP A 188 17.67 -12.48 -3.69
N ALA A 189 16.52 -13.13 -3.49
CA ALA A 189 15.24 -12.48 -3.19
C ALA A 189 15.27 -11.62 -1.91
N LEU A 190 16.10 -12.00 -0.94
CA LEU A 190 16.31 -11.30 0.32
C LEU A 190 17.54 -10.38 0.31
N GLY A 191 18.30 -10.35 -0.78
CA GLY A 191 19.55 -9.60 -0.87
C GLY A 191 20.64 -10.10 0.09
N LEU A 192 20.57 -11.37 0.50
CA LEU A 192 21.51 -12.03 1.41
C LEU A 192 22.52 -12.87 0.62
N SER A 193 23.71 -13.09 1.20
CA SER A 193 24.58 -14.17 0.74
C SER A 193 23.99 -15.55 1.08
N SER A 194 24.46 -16.60 0.41
CA SER A 194 24.03 -17.97 0.73
C SER A 194 24.45 -18.38 2.15
N ASP A 195 25.61 -17.90 2.60
CA ASP A 195 26.12 -18.16 3.95
C ASP A 195 25.30 -17.39 5.00
N ASP A 196 24.97 -16.12 4.77
CA ASP A 196 24.08 -15.34 5.65
C ASP A 196 22.70 -15.99 5.80
N LEU A 197 22.13 -16.46 4.69
CA LEU A 197 20.85 -17.15 4.72
C LEU A 197 20.93 -18.46 5.52
N ALA A 198 22.01 -19.23 5.35
CA ALA A 198 22.23 -20.47 6.09
C ALA A 198 22.41 -20.20 7.59
N GLU A 199 23.18 -19.18 7.95
CA GLU A 199 23.40 -18.78 9.35
C GLU A 199 22.11 -18.27 9.99
N LEU A 200 21.35 -17.41 9.30
CA LEU A 200 20.04 -16.95 9.75
C LEU A 200 19.10 -18.13 10.04
N ARG A 201 19.04 -19.12 9.14
CA ARG A 201 18.24 -20.33 9.38
C ARG A 201 18.76 -21.14 10.57
N ALA A 202 20.06 -21.28 10.73
CA ALA A 202 20.65 -21.97 11.87
C ALA A 202 20.35 -21.27 13.20
N VAL A 203 20.34 -19.93 13.22
CA VAL A 203 20.06 -19.13 14.43
C VAL A 203 18.58 -19.19 14.80
N TYR A 204 17.68 -18.97 13.86
CA TYR A 204 16.25 -18.80 14.16
C TYR A 204 15.44 -20.10 14.01
N PHE A 205 15.85 -21.01 13.14
CA PHE A 205 15.08 -22.21 12.74
C PHE A 205 15.94 -23.48 12.58
N PRO A 206 16.83 -23.83 13.53
CA PRO A 206 17.75 -24.96 13.40
C PRO A 206 17.07 -26.32 13.27
N ALA A 207 15.84 -26.44 13.79
CA ALA A 207 15.04 -27.67 13.76
C ALA A 207 13.96 -27.65 12.67
N ALA A 208 13.89 -26.59 11.85
CA ALA A 208 12.92 -26.53 10.77
C ALA A 208 13.37 -27.40 9.59
N PRO A 209 12.45 -28.07 8.88
CA PRO A 209 12.80 -28.84 7.71
C PRO A 209 13.43 -27.95 6.63
N PRO A 210 14.37 -28.48 5.83
CA PRO A 210 14.82 -27.79 4.65
C PRO A 210 13.61 -27.51 3.75
N SER A 211 13.48 -26.28 3.28
CA SER A 211 12.40 -25.91 2.36
C SER A 211 12.57 -26.69 1.07
N SER A 212 11.54 -27.43 0.64
CA SER A 212 11.56 -28.08 -0.67
C SER A 212 11.81 -27.03 -1.75
N PRO A 213 12.79 -27.22 -2.65
CA PRO A 213 13.00 -26.30 -3.75
C PRO A 213 11.73 -26.27 -4.60
N SER A 214 11.15 -25.07 -4.78
CA SER A 214 10.10 -24.87 -5.79
C SER A 214 10.61 -25.40 -7.14
N THR A 215 9.83 -26.28 -7.76
CA THR A 215 10.17 -26.98 -9.01
C THR A 215 10.11 -26.09 -10.25
N LYS A 216 9.71 -24.82 -10.09
CA LYS A 216 9.69 -23.80 -11.16
C LYS A 216 10.44 -22.55 -10.71
N ARG A 217 11.75 -22.64 -10.60
CA ARG A 217 12.62 -21.45 -10.50
C ARG A 217 12.90 -20.94 -11.90
N THR A 218 12.41 -19.75 -12.24
CA THR A 218 12.77 -19.10 -13.50
C THR A 218 14.14 -18.44 -13.33
N ALA A 219 14.86 -18.23 -14.44
CA ALA A 219 16.16 -17.58 -14.45
C ALA A 219 16.08 -16.04 -14.32
N GLU A 220 14.91 -15.48 -14.03
CA GLU A 220 14.73 -14.03 -13.98
C GLU A 220 15.26 -13.47 -12.65
N PRO A 221 16.23 -12.56 -12.68
CA PRO A 221 16.84 -12.03 -11.46
C PRO A 221 15.84 -11.15 -10.70
N PRO A 222 15.94 -11.08 -9.36
CA PRO A 222 15.13 -10.15 -8.58
C PRO A 222 15.43 -8.69 -8.97
N PRO A 223 14.51 -7.75 -8.69
CA PRO A 223 14.74 -6.33 -8.94
C PRO A 223 16.05 -5.84 -8.33
N ALA A 224 16.75 -4.98 -9.06
CA ALA A 224 18.03 -4.45 -8.62
C ALA A 224 17.90 -3.68 -7.30
N ILE A 225 18.75 -4.02 -6.33
CA ILE A 225 18.80 -3.36 -5.02
C ILE A 225 19.41 -1.97 -5.21
N ASN A 226 18.78 -0.94 -4.65
CA ASN A 226 19.36 0.40 -4.64
C ASN A 226 20.55 0.44 -3.65
N ASP A 227 21.75 0.64 -4.19
CA ASP A 227 23.00 0.62 -3.41
C ASP A 227 23.04 1.72 -2.34
N GLU A 228 22.45 2.89 -2.58
CA GLU A 228 22.41 3.98 -1.61
C GLU A 228 21.44 3.69 -0.46
N VAL A 229 20.29 3.04 -0.75
CA VAL A 229 19.40 2.51 0.31
C VAL A 229 20.14 1.48 1.15
N ARG A 230 20.85 0.56 0.51
CA ARG A 230 21.63 -0.47 1.21
C ARG A 230 22.70 0.14 2.11
N LYS A 231 23.50 1.07 1.59
CA LYS A 231 24.53 1.79 2.36
C LYS A 231 23.92 2.54 3.54
N LEU A 232 22.84 3.30 3.32
CA LEU A 232 22.10 4.01 4.38
C LEU A 232 21.72 3.05 5.51
N LEU A 233 21.04 1.95 5.18
CA LEU A 233 20.58 0.98 6.18
C LEU A 233 21.76 0.36 6.95
N LEU A 234 22.85 0.02 6.25
CA LEU A 234 24.06 -0.52 6.88
C LEU A 234 24.73 0.47 7.83
N THR A 235 24.61 1.80 7.63
CA THR A 235 25.13 2.78 8.60
C THR A 235 24.39 2.77 9.94
N HIS A 236 23.17 2.20 9.98
CA HIS A 236 22.36 2.12 11.19
C HIS A 236 22.46 0.76 11.90
N VAL A 237 23.27 -0.18 11.38
CA VAL A 237 23.49 -1.48 12.02
C VAL A 237 24.27 -1.28 13.32
N PRO A 238 23.72 -1.66 14.49
CA PRO A 238 24.45 -1.59 15.74
C PRO A 238 25.65 -2.54 15.72
N LYS A 239 26.67 -2.19 16.50
CA LYS A 239 27.87 -3.00 16.70
C LYS A 239 27.87 -3.57 18.12
N ASP A 240 28.39 -4.78 18.26
CA ASP A 240 28.62 -5.39 19.56
C ASP A 240 29.77 -4.72 20.33
N GLN A 241 30.10 -5.23 21.52
CA GLN A 241 31.17 -4.69 22.36
C GLN A 241 32.56 -4.75 21.69
N LYS A 242 32.74 -5.61 20.68
CA LYS A 242 33.99 -5.77 19.92
C LYS A 242 34.01 -4.89 18.66
N GLY A 243 32.94 -4.11 18.41
CA GLY A 243 32.81 -3.29 17.22
C GLY A 243 32.34 -4.06 15.99
N THR A 244 31.94 -5.32 16.14
CA THR A 244 31.45 -6.17 15.05
C THR A 244 29.96 -5.89 14.82
N PRO A 245 29.51 -5.69 13.56
CA PRO A 245 28.08 -5.53 13.27
C PRO A 245 27.25 -6.69 13.82
N VAL A 246 26.12 -6.38 14.45
CA VAL A 246 25.21 -7.41 14.96
C VAL A 246 24.59 -8.16 13.75
N PRO A 247 24.77 -9.49 13.63
CA PRO A 247 24.36 -10.22 12.42
C PRO A 247 22.87 -10.10 12.09
N SER A 248 21.98 -10.23 13.09
CA SER A 248 20.54 -10.12 12.87
C SER A 248 20.11 -8.77 12.30
N SER A 249 20.72 -7.68 12.80
CA SER A 249 20.49 -6.33 12.31
C SER A 249 21.03 -6.13 10.90
N GLN A 250 22.16 -6.74 10.58
CA GLN A 250 22.74 -6.72 9.24
C GLN A 250 21.86 -7.47 8.24
N TRP A 251 21.37 -8.66 8.59
CA TRP A 251 20.43 -9.42 7.75
C TRP A 251 19.14 -8.65 7.51
N LEU A 252 18.58 -8.02 8.54
CA LEU A 252 17.39 -7.17 8.38
C LEU A 252 17.67 -5.98 7.46
N ALA A 253 18.81 -5.30 7.62
CA ALA A 253 19.20 -4.17 6.76
C ALA A 253 19.30 -4.58 5.27
N GLN A 254 19.89 -5.75 4.99
CA GLN A 254 19.97 -6.29 3.63
C GLN A 254 18.57 -6.64 3.09
N CYS A 255 17.75 -7.32 3.89
CA CYS A 255 16.37 -7.64 3.54
C CYS A 255 15.55 -6.38 3.25
N LEU A 256 15.64 -5.35 4.10
CA LEU A 256 14.97 -4.06 3.90
C LEU A 256 15.36 -3.41 2.57
N ALA A 257 16.65 -3.43 2.22
CA ALA A 257 17.13 -2.89 0.94
C ALA A 257 16.56 -3.66 -0.25
N ALA A 258 16.57 -5.00 -0.20
CA ALA A 258 16.00 -5.85 -1.24
C ALA A 258 14.48 -5.67 -1.39
N ARG A 259 13.76 -5.63 -0.26
CA ARG A 259 12.30 -5.46 -0.24
C ARG A 259 11.87 -4.05 -0.63
N ALA A 260 12.69 -3.03 -0.39
CA ALA A 260 12.41 -1.66 -0.83
C ALA A 260 12.39 -1.50 -2.36
N ALA A 261 13.07 -2.38 -3.11
CA ALA A 261 13.05 -2.39 -4.58
C ALA A 261 11.74 -2.92 -5.18
N ARG A 262 10.91 -3.62 -4.39
CA ARG A 262 9.60 -4.15 -4.81
C ARG A 262 8.55 -3.02 -4.82
N PRO A 263 7.54 -3.05 -5.71
CA PRO A 263 6.42 -2.10 -5.67
C PRO A 263 5.60 -2.23 -4.37
N GLY A 264 4.73 -1.25 -4.10
CA GLY A 264 3.83 -1.27 -2.95
C GLY A 264 4.50 -0.98 -1.59
N HIS A 265 3.82 -1.40 -0.52
CA HIS A 265 4.22 -1.13 0.86
C HIS A 265 5.33 -2.06 1.35
N LEU A 266 6.36 -1.48 1.98
CA LEU A 266 7.52 -2.25 2.47
C LEU A 266 7.15 -3.36 3.47
N TRP A 267 6.16 -3.13 4.35
CA TRP A 267 5.76 -4.15 5.33
C TRP A 267 5.11 -5.36 4.64
N ILE A 268 4.36 -5.14 3.56
CA ILE A 268 3.77 -6.19 2.71
C ILE A 268 4.88 -6.94 1.97
N ALA A 269 5.80 -6.21 1.35
CA ALA A 269 6.96 -6.78 0.65
C ALA A 269 7.87 -7.62 1.58
N MET A 270 7.79 -7.42 2.89
CA MET A 270 8.47 -8.21 3.92
C MET A 270 7.66 -9.40 4.44
N GLY A 271 6.41 -9.56 4.00
CA GLY A 271 5.53 -10.65 4.46
C GLY A 271 4.96 -10.43 5.85
N LEU A 272 4.97 -9.19 6.34
CA LEU A 272 4.41 -8.87 7.65
C LEU A 272 2.89 -8.78 7.56
N PHE A 273 2.21 -9.09 8.66
CA PHE A 273 0.75 -9.12 8.71
C PHE A 273 0.15 -7.75 9.00
N GLU A 274 0.91 -6.87 9.66
CA GLU A 274 0.45 -5.54 10.01
C GLU A 274 1.58 -4.52 9.94
N ARG A 275 1.25 -3.28 9.55
CA ARG A 275 2.21 -2.17 9.47
C ARG A 275 3.04 -1.96 10.75
N PRO A 276 2.48 -1.99 11.98
CA PRO A 276 3.26 -1.76 13.19
C PRO A 276 4.40 -2.78 13.41
N GLN A 277 4.28 -3.98 12.86
CA GLN A 277 5.30 -5.02 12.98
C GLN A 277 6.62 -4.60 12.31
N LEU A 278 6.55 -3.86 11.19
CA LEU A 278 7.74 -3.33 10.53
C LEU A 278 8.45 -2.29 11.41
N THR A 279 7.69 -1.35 11.97
CA THR A 279 8.23 -0.34 12.87
C THR A 279 8.85 -0.97 14.11
N ALA A 280 8.20 -1.99 14.69
CA ALA A 280 8.73 -2.71 15.83
C ALA A 280 10.02 -3.48 15.49
N ALA A 281 10.10 -4.11 14.32
CA ALA A 281 11.31 -4.78 13.85
C ALA A 281 12.48 -3.79 13.66
N ILE A 282 12.23 -2.65 13.01
CA ILE A 282 13.23 -1.60 12.81
C ILE A 282 13.66 -1.00 14.15
N ALA A 283 12.74 -0.75 15.08
CA ALA A 283 13.08 -0.24 16.41
C ALA A 283 13.98 -1.19 17.20
N ARG A 284 13.78 -2.51 17.06
CA ARG A 284 14.58 -3.52 17.76
C ARG A 284 15.96 -3.73 17.15
N HIS A 285 16.04 -3.81 15.83
CA HIS A 285 17.26 -4.20 15.13
C HIS A 285 18.07 -3.01 14.61
N LEU A 286 17.43 -1.89 14.32
CA LEU A 286 18.05 -0.66 13.79
C LEU A 286 17.58 0.57 14.61
N PRO A 287 17.85 0.61 15.93
CA PRO A 287 17.28 1.61 16.83
C PRO A 287 17.63 3.06 16.46
N SER A 288 18.82 3.31 15.89
CA SER A 288 19.20 4.65 15.44
C SER A 288 18.43 5.09 14.19
N LEU A 289 18.06 4.17 13.31
CA LEU A 289 17.18 4.44 12.17
C LEU A 289 15.76 4.73 12.65
N ALA A 290 15.30 3.97 13.66
CA ALA A 290 14.01 4.19 14.30
C ALA A 290 13.91 5.59 14.92
N ALA A 291 14.92 5.99 15.69
CA ALA A 291 14.99 7.31 16.30
C ALA A 291 15.05 8.45 15.27
N ALA A 292 15.71 8.23 14.13
CA ALA A 292 15.84 9.24 13.08
C ALA A 292 14.52 9.48 12.29
N ASN A 293 13.60 8.50 12.26
CA ASN A 293 12.25 8.67 11.71
C ASN A 293 11.25 9.16 12.78
N ASP A 294 11.60 10.24 13.45
CA ASP A 294 10.87 10.84 14.58
C ASP A 294 9.45 11.31 14.23
N LYS A 295 9.21 11.70 12.97
CA LYS A 295 7.90 12.12 12.44
C LYS A 295 7.01 10.95 11.99
N GLY A 296 7.42 9.70 12.22
CA GLY A 296 6.58 8.52 11.95
C GLY A 296 6.25 8.31 10.46
N MET A 297 7.15 8.69 9.56
CA MET A 297 6.95 8.53 8.12
C MET A 297 6.84 7.06 7.72
N ARG A 298 6.17 6.79 6.59
CA ARG A 298 6.21 5.47 5.94
C ARG A 298 7.67 5.11 5.62
N TRP A 299 8.12 3.94 6.06
CA TRP A 299 9.53 3.54 6.01
C TRP A 299 10.19 3.66 4.64
N LYS A 300 9.53 3.17 3.59
CA LYS A 300 10.05 3.26 2.23
C LYS A 300 10.29 4.73 1.83
N ARG A 301 9.28 5.60 2.03
CA ARG A 301 9.37 7.04 1.79
C ARG A 301 10.49 7.70 2.61
N TYR A 302 10.62 7.34 3.89
CA TYR A 302 11.69 7.84 4.75
C TYR A 302 13.08 7.52 4.18
N LEU A 303 13.33 6.26 3.80
CA LEU A 303 14.63 5.83 3.27
C LEU A 303 15.00 6.57 1.98
N PHE A 304 14.06 6.72 1.05
CA PHE A 304 14.33 7.43 -0.20
C PHE A 304 14.52 8.93 0.01
N ARG A 305 13.78 9.57 0.94
CA ARG A 305 14.01 10.97 1.30
C ARG A 305 15.42 11.18 1.88
N GLU A 306 15.86 10.29 2.77
CA GLU A 306 17.21 10.39 3.35
C GLU A 306 18.33 10.31 2.32
N ILE A 307 18.15 9.48 1.27
CA ILE A 307 19.11 9.42 0.15
C ILE A 307 19.10 10.73 -0.63
N CYS A 308 17.92 11.25 -0.99
CA CYS A 308 17.81 12.52 -1.70
C CYS A 308 18.48 13.67 -0.94
N ASN A 309 18.32 13.71 0.38
CA ASN A 309 18.94 14.71 1.25
C ASN A 309 20.46 14.60 1.26
N ARG A 310 21.01 13.38 1.33
CA ARG A 310 22.47 13.12 1.35
C ARG A 310 23.15 13.41 0.01
N SER A 311 22.44 13.22 -1.11
CA SER A 311 22.94 13.52 -2.46
C SER A 311 22.82 15.00 -2.85
N GLY A 312 22.48 15.90 -1.92
CA GLY A 312 22.39 17.34 -2.19
C GLY A 312 21.28 17.72 -3.18
N GLY A 313 20.21 16.92 -3.26
CA GLY A 313 19.07 17.18 -4.16
C GLY A 313 19.32 16.94 -5.64
N LEU A 314 20.51 16.49 -6.04
CA LEU A 314 20.86 16.24 -7.45
C LEU A 314 20.95 14.72 -7.71
N SER A 315 19.96 14.24 -8.48
CA SER A 315 19.85 12.88 -9.04
C SER A 315 19.45 11.77 -8.06
N CYS A 316 18.15 11.60 -7.86
CA CYS A 316 17.60 10.37 -7.32
C CYS A 316 17.68 9.26 -8.39
N GLN A 317 18.72 8.42 -8.26
CA GLN A 317 18.95 7.22 -9.07
C GLN A 317 18.22 6.01 -8.47
N SER A 318 16.91 6.14 -8.17
CA SER A 318 16.12 4.95 -7.90
C SER A 318 15.73 4.29 -9.23
N PRO A 319 16.04 3.00 -9.45
CA PRO A 319 15.81 2.34 -10.74
C PRO A 319 14.33 2.23 -11.13
N THR A 320 13.41 2.61 -10.23
CA THR A 320 11.96 2.67 -10.48
C THR A 320 11.31 3.97 -10.02
N CYS A 321 12.08 5.06 -9.82
CA CYS A 321 11.49 6.32 -9.36
C CYS A 321 10.47 6.91 -10.34
N GLY A 322 10.62 6.69 -11.65
CA GLY A 322 9.62 7.10 -12.66
C GLY A 322 8.29 6.34 -12.58
N ALA A 323 8.25 5.21 -11.87
CA ALA A 323 7.06 4.40 -11.60
C ALA A 323 6.75 4.32 -10.09
N CYS A 324 7.38 5.19 -9.29
CA CYS A 324 7.20 5.20 -7.85
C CYS A 324 6.12 6.23 -7.50
N SER A 325 5.02 5.70 -6.99
CA SER A 325 3.91 6.41 -6.38
C SER A 325 4.29 7.53 -5.39
N ASP A 326 5.43 7.39 -4.73
CA ASP A 326 5.92 8.36 -3.73
C ASP A 326 6.99 9.33 -4.29
N TYR A 327 7.33 9.27 -5.58
CA TYR A 327 8.39 10.09 -6.21
C TYR A 327 8.18 11.57 -5.93
N ALA A 328 6.97 12.02 -6.16
CA ALA A 328 6.65 13.42 -6.10
C ALA A 328 6.66 13.89 -4.63
N LEU A 329 6.15 13.09 -3.69
CA LEU A 329 6.18 13.37 -2.25
C LEU A 329 7.60 13.49 -1.64
N CYS A 330 8.63 13.12 -2.40
CA CYS A 330 10.05 13.24 -2.03
C CYS A 330 10.67 14.58 -2.47
N PHE A 331 10.02 15.35 -3.36
CA PHE A 331 10.55 16.59 -3.95
C PHE A 331 9.57 17.78 -3.88
N ALA A 332 8.52 17.69 -3.07
CA ALA A 332 7.68 18.84 -2.78
C ALA A 332 8.47 19.87 -1.97
N PRO A 333 8.41 21.17 -2.30
CA PRO A 333 8.99 22.22 -1.45
C PRO A 333 8.34 22.15 -0.06
N GLU A 334 9.16 22.29 0.99
CA GLU A 334 8.68 22.32 2.37
C GLU A 334 7.90 23.62 2.61
N GLU A 335 6.62 23.51 2.98
CA GLU A 335 5.83 24.60 3.59
C GLU A 335 5.95 24.56 5.12
#